data_AF-A0A1H4CPC8-F1
#
_entry.id   AF-A0A1H4CPC8-F1
#
_cell.length_a   1.000
_cell.length_b   1.000
_cell.length_c   1.000
_cell.angle_alpha   90.00
_cell.angle_beta   90.00
_cell.angle_gamma   90.00
#
_symmetry.space_group_name_H-M   'P 1'
#
loop_
_entity.id
_entity.type
_entity.pdbx_description
1 polymer ?
#
loop_
_entity_poly.entity_id
_entity_poly.type
_entity_poly.pdbx_seq_one_letter_code
_entity_poly.pdbx_strand_id
1 'polypeptide(L)'
;MVADQDTKTGLPFVSIINKRTMTGTLSSESGRFYIEAVPGDTLEFSMLSYTSRLFTVPSMSSTHDIYLQKRLFDLQGVNVKGKNYHNDSLAMREEYGRYFNYKKPGAVDVLKTLPANPITALTYLVPSKARKRKEEFKEQLVYWEKEKYIDYRYSPEVVEKMTKLQSPELDSFMLKYRPTYQFLNSASEYDLLLFIKQSFEEYKKSKAEK
;
A
#
# COMPACT_ATOMS: atom_id res chain seq x y z
N MET A 1 -39.98 15.58 -15.21
CA MET A 1 -39.44 14.21 -14.97
C MET A 1 -37.98 14.32 -14.53
N VAL A 2 -37.47 13.38 -13.73
CA VAL A 2 -36.02 13.26 -13.48
C VAL A 2 -35.44 12.21 -14.42
N ALA A 3 -34.36 12.56 -15.12
CA ALA A 3 -33.72 11.70 -16.10
C ALA A 3 -32.20 11.82 -16.06
N ASP A 4 -31.51 10.85 -16.67
CA ASP A 4 -30.07 10.91 -16.91
C ASP A 4 -29.77 12.01 -17.92
N GLN A 5 -28.69 12.77 -17.70
CA GLN A 5 -28.31 13.89 -18.57
C GLN A 5 -27.87 13.46 -19.97
N ASP A 6 -27.23 12.30 -20.10
CA ASP A 6 -26.65 11.82 -21.35
C ASP A 6 -27.66 10.96 -22.12
N THR A 7 -28.25 9.96 -21.45
CA THR A 7 -29.17 9.01 -22.12
C THR A 7 -30.60 9.53 -22.20
N LYS A 8 -30.95 10.58 -21.45
CA LYS A 8 -32.32 11.13 -21.31
C LYS A 8 -33.35 10.11 -20.79
N THR A 9 -32.91 8.97 -20.27
CA THR A 9 -33.78 7.95 -19.69
C THR A 9 -34.26 8.37 -18.31
N GLY A 10 -35.54 8.19 -18.01
CA GLY A 10 -36.11 8.46 -16.70
C GLY A 10 -35.38 7.69 -15.59
N LEU A 11 -35.05 8.38 -14.50
CA LEU A 11 -34.33 7.80 -13.37
C LEU A 11 -35.30 7.38 -12.26
N PRO A 12 -35.36 6.09 -11.92
CA PRO A 12 -36.21 5.59 -10.85
C PRO A 12 -35.60 5.86 -9.47
N PHE A 13 -36.46 6.01 -8.45
CA PHE A 13 -36.08 6.11 -7.04
C PHE A 13 -35.08 7.24 -6.71
N VAL A 14 -35.10 8.34 -7.47
CA VAL A 14 -34.37 9.55 -7.13
C VAL A 14 -35.01 10.16 -5.89
N SER A 15 -34.19 10.47 -4.89
CA SER A 15 -34.62 11.16 -3.67
C SER A 15 -34.75 12.65 -3.95
N ILE A 16 -35.94 13.19 -3.69
CA ILE A 16 -36.30 14.59 -3.96
C ILE A 16 -36.72 15.20 -2.64
N ILE A 17 -35.94 16.15 -2.14
CA ILE A 17 -36.17 16.77 -0.83
C ILE A 17 -36.30 18.28 -1.00
N ASN A 18 -37.36 18.86 -0.46
CA ASN A 18 -37.47 20.30 -0.32
C ASN A 18 -36.65 20.74 0.89
N LYS A 19 -35.59 21.51 0.66
CA LYS A 19 -34.65 21.93 1.71
C LYS A 19 -35.23 22.90 2.74
N ARG A 20 -36.36 23.56 2.44
CA ARG A 20 -37.02 24.46 3.38
C ARG A 20 -37.95 23.70 4.34
N THR A 21 -38.78 22.83 3.80
CA THR A 21 -39.81 22.09 4.58
C THR A 21 -39.30 20.75 5.10
N MET A 22 -38.15 20.28 4.60
CA MET A 22 -37.59 18.94 4.85
C MET A 22 -38.55 17.79 4.46
N THR A 23 -39.57 18.09 3.65
CA THR A 23 -40.46 17.09 3.07
C THR A 23 -39.83 16.52 1.80
N GLY A 24 -40.07 15.24 1.53
CA GLY A 24 -39.47 14.59 0.38
C GLY A 24 -40.34 13.49 -0.22
N THR A 25 -39.98 13.11 -1.44
CA THR A 25 -40.65 12.06 -2.23
C THR A 25 -39.59 11.30 -3.04
N LEU A 26 -40.00 10.18 -3.63
CA LEU A 26 -39.19 9.41 -4.57
C LEU A 26 -39.75 9.55 -5.98
N SER A 27 -38.88 9.55 -6.99
CA SER A 27 -39.33 9.38 -8.37
C SER A 27 -39.86 7.96 -8.61
N SER A 28 -40.90 7.86 -9.41
CA SER A 28 -41.46 6.60 -9.94
C SER A 28 -40.49 5.88 -10.88
N GLU A 29 -40.82 4.65 -11.28
CA GLU A 29 -40.02 3.85 -12.23
C GLU A 29 -39.73 4.57 -13.56
N SER A 30 -40.64 5.43 -14.01
CA SER A 30 -40.49 6.24 -15.22
C SER A 30 -39.75 7.58 -15.01
N GLY A 31 -39.28 7.87 -13.80
CA GLY A 31 -38.68 9.15 -13.43
C GLY A 31 -39.66 10.28 -13.15
N ARG A 32 -40.98 10.04 -13.19
CA ARG A 32 -41.99 11.05 -12.80
C ARG A 32 -42.01 11.22 -11.29
N PHE A 33 -42.25 12.45 -10.83
CA PHE A 33 -42.32 12.80 -9.41
C PHE A 33 -43.39 13.86 -9.18
N TYR A 34 -43.85 13.97 -7.94
CA TYR A 34 -44.75 15.03 -7.48
C TYR A 34 -44.35 15.44 -6.07
N ILE A 35 -44.10 16.73 -5.87
CA ILE A 35 -43.77 17.32 -4.57
C ILE A 35 -44.39 18.71 -4.46
N GLU A 36 -44.94 19.02 -3.29
CA GLU A 36 -45.49 20.33 -2.99
C GLU A 36 -44.37 21.29 -2.57
N ALA A 37 -44.28 22.43 -3.26
CA ALA A 37 -43.26 23.45 -3.02
C ALA A 37 -43.78 24.84 -3.42
N VAL A 38 -43.27 25.87 -2.75
CA VAL A 38 -43.62 27.29 -2.97
C VAL A 38 -42.53 27.95 -3.84
N PRO A 39 -42.83 29.00 -4.63
CA PRO A 39 -41.80 29.63 -5.45
C PRO A 39 -40.70 30.20 -4.54
N GLY A 40 -39.44 29.97 -4.92
CA GLY A 40 -38.27 30.25 -4.09
C GLY A 40 -37.75 29.07 -3.27
N ASP A 41 -38.51 27.97 -3.16
CA ASP A 41 -38.03 26.75 -2.51
C ASP A 41 -36.91 26.10 -3.32
N THR A 42 -35.96 25.48 -2.61
CA THR A 42 -34.88 24.72 -3.23
C THR A 42 -35.12 23.23 -3.05
N LEU A 43 -35.28 22.52 -4.15
CA LEU A 43 -35.39 21.07 -4.21
C LEU A 43 -34.01 20.45 -4.47
N GLU A 44 -33.66 19.44 -3.68
CA GLU A 44 -32.45 18.65 -3.85
C GLU A 44 -32.80 17.29 -4.43
N PHE A 45 -32.22 16.99 -5.59
CA PHE A 45 -32.35 15.72 -6.29
C PHE A 45 -31.07 14.93 -6.07
N SER A 46 -31.17 13.75 -5.45
CA SER A 46 -30.02 12.92 -5.12
C SER A 46 -30.29 11.45 -5.45
N MET A 47 -29.27 10.80 -6.02
CA MET A 47 -29.30 9.38 -6.39
C MET A 47 -27.87 8.82 -6.32
N LEU A 48 -27.74 7.55 -5.94
CA LEU A 48 -26.45 6.87 -5.92
C LEU A 48 -25.81 6.91 -7.32
N SER A 49 -24.51 7.17 -7.38
CA SER A 49 -23.73 7.28 -8.63
C SER A 49 -24.10 8.46 -9.54
N TYR A 50 -24.89 9.41 -9.06
CA TYR A 50 -25.14 10.69 -9.72
C TYR A 50 -24.70 11.86 -8.84
N THR A 51 -24.44 12.99 -9.48
CA THR A 51 -24.16 14.25 -8.79
C THR A 51 -25.48 14.86 -8.33
N SER A 52 -25.60 15.19 -7.04
CA SER A 52 -26.80 15.86 -6.52
C SER A 52 -27.03 17.18 -7.23
N ARG A 53 -28.28 17.46 -7.58
CA ARG A 53 -28.67 18.68 -8.28
C ARG A 53 -29.66 19.47 -7.42
N LEU A 54 -29.39 20.77 -7.28
CA LEU A 54 -30.32 21.71 -6.66
C LEU A 54 -31.16 22.39 -7.75
N PHE A 55 -32.45 22.58 -7.47
CA PHE A 55 -33.38 23.25 -8.36
C PHE A 55 -34.27 24.20 -7.56
N THR A 56 -34.29 25.48 -7.93
CA THR A 56 -35.13 26.49 -7.31
C THR A 56 -36.46 26.58 -8.04
N VAL A 57 -37.57 26.48 -7.32
CA VAL A 57 -38.93 26.51 -7.90
C VAL A 57 -39.25 27.92 -8.39
N PRO A 58 -39.50 28.13 -9.70
CA PRO A 58 -39.64 29.47 -10.26
C PRO A 58 -41.06 30.04 -10.13
N SER A 59 -42.09 29.20 -10.21
CA SER A 59 -43.50 29.63 -10.20
C SER A 59 -44.41 28.56 -9.63
N MET A 60 -45.66 28.94 -9.34
CA MET A 60 -46.66 27.99 -8.85
C MET A 60 -47.10 27.03 -9.96
N SER A 61 -47.27 25.75 -9.59
CA SER A 61 -47.82 24.69 -10.45
C SER A 61 -47.08 24.48 -11.79
N SER A 62 -45.76 24.42 -11.73
CA SER A 62 -44.90 24.26 -12.91
C SER A 62 -44.42 22.81 -13.10
N THR A 63 -44.46 22.29 -14.34
CA THR A 63 -43.82 21.00 -14.70
C THR A 63 -42.41 21.24 -15.17
N HIS A 64 -41.44 20.52 -14.60
CA HIS A 64 -40.03 20.64 -14.97
C HIS A 64 -39.34 19.30 -15.19
N ASP A 65 -38.41 19.31 -16.14
CA ASP A 65 -37.48 18.21 -16.39
C ASP A 65 -36.12 18.50 -15.75
N ILE A 66 -35.66 17.54 -14.95
CA ILE A 66 -34.43 17.60 -14.18
C ILE A 66 -33.50 16.52 -14.67
N TYR A 67 -32.31 16.92 -15.09
CA TYR A 67 -31.28 16.00 -15.57
C TYR A 67 -30.18 15.83 -14.52
N LEU A 68 -29.88 14.59 -14.15
CA LEU A 68 -28.76 14.27 -13.26
C LEU A 68 -27.56 13.80 -14.06
N GLN A 69 -26.38 14.29 -13.68
CA GLN A 69 -25.12 13.88 -14.30
C GLN A 69 -24.54 12.70 -13.53
N LYS A 70 -24.19 11.63 -14.25
CA LYS A 70 -23.53 10.46 -13.67
C LYS A 70 -22.16 10.84 -13.09
N ARG A 71 -21.88 10.41 -11.86
CA ARG A 71 -20.59 10.60 -11.21
C ARG A 71 -19.65 9.48 -11.63
N LEU A 72 -18.69 9.80 -12.49
CA LEU A 72 -17.59 8.89 -12.82
C LEU A 72 -16.54 8.96 -11.71
N PHE A 73 -16.24 7.82 -11.09
CA PHE A 73 -15.11 7.71 -10.17
C PHE A 73 -13.88 7.32 -10.99
N ASP A 74 -13.05 8.29 -11.37
CA ASP A 74 -11.74 7.99 -11.94
C ASP A 74 -10.76 7.66 -10.82
N LEU A 75 -10.18 6.46 -10.89
CA LEU A 75 -9.03 6.12 -10.05
C LEU A 75 -7.81 6.85 -10.63
N GLN A 76 -7.03 7.49 -9.76
CA GLN A 76 -5.75 8.04 -10.18
C GLN A 76 -4.86 6.91 -10.69
N GLY A 77 -4.36 7.05 -11.93
CA GLY A 77 -3.39 6.13 -12.49
C GLY A 77 -2.12 6.12 -11.63
N VAL A 78 -1.64 4.92 -11.29
CA VAL A 78 -0.37 4.75 -10.57
C VAL A 78 0.75 4.52 -11.57
N ASN A 79 1.85 5.27 -11.42
CA ASN A 79 3.04 5.08 -12.24
C ASN A 79 3.94 4.02 -11.60
N VAL A 80 4.04 2.84 -12.21
CA VAL A 80 4.87 1.73 -11.71
C VAL A 80 6.29 1.90 -12.26
N LYS A 81 7.25 2.17 -11.36
CA LYS A 81 8.68 2.20 -11.69
C LYS A 81 9.29 0.79 -11.56
N GLY A 82 10.35 0.53 -12.33
CA GLY A 82 11.11 -0.73 -12.24
C GLY A 82 11.79 -0.91 -10.88
N LYS A 83 12.05 -2.17 -10.50
CA LYS A 83 12.69 -2.54 -9.23
C LYS A 83 14.12 -2.00 -9.16
N ASN A 84 14.45 -1.26 -8.10
CA ASN A 84 15.82 -0.84 -7.81
C ASN A 84 16.12 -1.07 -6.33
N TYR A 85 16.82 -2.18 -6.05
CA TYR A 85 17.16 -2.57 -4.68
C TYR A 85 17.83 -1.45 -3.87
N HIS A 86 18.72 -0.66 -4.50
CA HIS A 86 19.45 0.39 -3.80
C HIS A 86 18.52 1.49 -3.28
N ASN A 87 17.63 1.97 -4.14
CA ASN A 87 16.65 3.00 -3.76
C ASN A 87 15.64 2.45 -2.73
N ASP A 88 15.23 1.19 -2.89
CA ASP A 88 14.29 0.54 -1.96
C ASP A 88 14.91 0.35 -0.56
N SER A 89 16.21 0.01 -0.49
CA SER A 89 16.96 -0.09 0.76
C SER A 89 17.13 1.28 1.42
N LEU A 90 17.45 2.33 0.65
CA LEU A 90 17.53 3.69 1.17
C LEU A 90 16.20 4.19 1.73
N ALA A 91 15.10 3.99 0.99
CA ALA A 91 13.76 4.36 1.43
C ALA A 91 13.36 3.62 2.72
N MET A 92 13.67 2.33 2.82
CA MET A 92 13.46 1.54 4.04
C MET A 92 14.25 2.12 5.23
N ARG A 93 15.52 2.51 5.01
CA ARG A 93 16.34 3.11 6.07
C ARG A 93 15.84 4.49 6.50
N GLU A 94 15.30 5.27 5.58
CA GLU A 94 14.65 6.55 5.89
C GLU A 94 13.38 6.34 6.71
N GLU A 95 12.45 5.51 6.23
CA GLU A 95 11.17 5.21 6.88
C GLU A 95 11.37 4.67 8.30
N TYR A 96 12.28 3.72 8.48
CA TYR A 96 12.57 3.09 9.77
C TYR A 96 13.78 3.69 10.48
N GLY A 97 14.19 4.92 10.12
CA GLY A 97 15.40 5.57 10.65
C GLY A 97 15.45 5.62 12.18
N ARG A 98 14.30 5.73 12.85
CA ARG A 98 14.19 5.71 14.32
C ARG A 98 14.70 4.41 14.97
N TYR A 99 14.66 3.29 14.25
CA TYR A 99 15.11 1.99 14.72
C TYR A 99 16.51 1.65 14.21
N PHE A 100 16.81 1.95 12.93
CA PHE A 100 18.15 1.77 12.38
C PHE A 100 19.20 2.56 13.17
N ASN A 101 18.88 3.81 13.53
CA ASN A 101 19.77 4.69 14.27
C ASN A 101 19.67 4.51 15.80
N TYR A 102 18.84 3.59 16.28
CA TYR A 102 18.71 3.34 17.71
C TYR A 102 20.03 2.81 18.28
N LYS A 103 20.48 3.44 19.37
CA LYS A 103 21.61 3.04 20.19
C LYS A 103 21.12 2.89 21.62
N LYS A 104 21.46 1.77 22.24
CA LYS A 104 21.17 1.54 23.66
C LYS A 104 21.97 2.52 24.52
N PRO A 105 21.37 3.14 25.55
CA PRO A 105 22.10 4.00 26.47
C PRO A 105 23.28 3.25 27.09
N GLY A 106 24.48 3.82 26.97
CA GLY A 106 25.71 3.28 27.55
C GLY A 106 26.10 3.97 28.85
N ALA A 107 27.25 3.58 29.43
CA ALA A 107 27.76 4.17 30.67
C ALA A 107 27.98 5.70 30.57
N VAL A 108 28.37 6.19 29.39
CA VAL A 108 28.55 7.63 29.12
C VAL A 108 27.21 8.37 29.17
N ASP A 109 26.13 7.76 28.66
CA ASP A 109 24.80 8.38 28.65
C ASP A 109 24.23 8.46 30.07
N VAL A 110 24.51 7.45 30.90
CA VAL A 110 24.19 7.45 32.34
C VAL A 110 24.91 8.58 33.06
N LEU A 111 26.23 8.71 32.87
CA LEU A 111 27.03 9.75 33.54
C LEU A 111 26.57 11.16 33.18
N LYS A 112 26.18 11.40 31.92
CA LYS A 112 25.66 12.69 31.46
C LYS A 112 24.26 13.00 31.98
N THR A 113 23.42 12.00 32.17
CA THR A 113 22.03 12.19 32.61
C THR A 113 21.88 12.26 34.13
N LEU A 114 22.78 11.65 34.90
CA LEU A 114 22.71 11.56 36.36
C LEU A 114 22.59 12.93 37.07
N PRO A 115 23.36 13.99 36.70
CA PRO A 115 23.29 15.27 37.41
C PRO A 115 21.96 16.02 37.20
N ALA A 116 21.35 15.86 36.03
CA ALA A 116 20.12 16.59 35.67
C ALA A 116 18.85 15.78 35.93
N ASN A 117 18.88 14.46 35.72
CA ASN A 117 17.73 13.57 35.79
C ASN A 117 18.12 12.19 36.36
N PRO A 118 18.31 12.06 37.68
CA PRO A 118 18.81 10.84 38.31
C PRO A 118 17.86 9.64 38.15
N ILE A 119 16.55 9.87 38.17
CA ILE A 119 15.55 8.81 37.94
C ILE A 119 15.70 8.23 36.53
N THR A 120 15.84 9.09 35.52
CA THR A 120 16.05 8.67 34.12
C THR A 120 17.36 7.90 33.97
N ALA A 121 18.44 8.36 34.61
CA ALA A 121 19.73 7.66 34.59
C ALA A 121 19.64 6.25 35.18
N LEU A 122 18.91 6.07 36.29
CA LEU A 122 18.64 4.75 36.87
C LEU A 122 17.84 3.86 35.91
N THR A 123 16.89 4.43 35.15
CA THR A 123 16.14 3.63 34.17
C THR A 123 17.02 3.05 33.06
N TYR A 124 18.21 3.59 32.81
CA TYR A 124 19.14 3.04 31.82
C TYR A 124 19.89 1.81 32.34
N LEU A 125 20.07 1.69 33.66
CA LEU A 125 20.73 0.55 34.30
C LEU A 125 19.80 -0.67 34.44
N VAL A 126 18.49 -0.45 34.50
CA VAL A 126 17.48 -1.53 34.62
C VAL A 126 17.17 -2.12 33.24
N PRO A 127 17.05 -3.45 33.07
CA PRO A 127 16.62 -4.03 31.80
C PRO A 127 15.19 -3.60 31.43
N SER A 128 14.97 -3.20 30.18
CA SER A 128 13.65 -2.75 29.71
C SER A 128 13.18 -3.59 28.52
N LYS A 129 11.98 -4.17 28.66
CA LYS A 129 11.29 -4.89 27.57
C LYS A 129 11.09 -4.01 26.34
N ALA A 130 10.81 -2.71 26.53
CA ALA A 130 10.62 -1.78 25.43
C ALA A 130 11.94 -1.53 24.66
N ARG A 131 13.08 -1.46 25.34
CA ARG A 131 14.40 -1.34 24.69
C ARG A 131 14.78 -2.62 23.97
N LYS A 132 14.58 -3.79 24.60
CA LYS A 132 14.81 -5.09 23.98
C LYS A 132 14.04 -5.24 22.67
N ARG A 133 12.74 -4.90 22.64
CA ARG A 133 11.93 -4.92 21.41
C ARG A 133 12.46 -3.99 20.31
N LYS A 134 13.00 -2.82 20.67
CA LYS A 134 13.61 -1.90 19.69
C LYS A 134 14.90 -2.49 19.09
N GLU A 135 15.71 -3.17 19.91
CA GLU A 135 16.92 -3.87 19.45
C GLU A 135 16.57 -5.04 18.54
N GLU A 136 15.65 -5.91 18.97
CA GLU A 136 15.18 -7.05 18.18
C GLU A 136 14.59 -6.58 16.83
N PHE A 137 13.79 -5.51 16.84
CA PHE A 137 13.24 -4.96 15.60
C PHE A 137 14.34 -4.38 14.68
N LYS A 138 15.35 -3.72 15.24
CA LYS A 138 16.51 -3.26 14.46
C LYS A 138 17.26 -4.43 13.83
N GLU A 139 17.48 -5.50 14.57
CA GLU A 139 18.13 -6.72 14.06
C GLU A 139 17.32 -7.36 12.94
N GLN A 140 16.00 -7.43 13.08
CA GLN A 140 15.09 -7.91 12.03
C GLN A 140 15.16 -7.06 10.76
N LEU A 141 15.17 -5.72 10.90
CA LEU A 141 15.30 -4.81 9.75
C LEU A 141 16.63 -5.02 9.00
N VAL A 142 17.74 -5.16 9.75
CA VAL A 142 19.06 -5.44 9.16
C VAL A 142 19.08 -6.83 8.49
N TYR A 143 18.44 -7.82 9.10
CA TYR A 143 18.29 -9.14 8.52
C TYR A 143 17.53 -9.09 7.19
N TRP A 144 16.37 -8.45 7.16
CA TRP A 144 15.57 -8.32 5.94
C TRP A 144 16.27 -7.53 4.84
N GLU A 145 17.04 -6.49 5.18
CA GLU A 145 17.84 -5.76 4.20
C GLU A 145 18.88 -6.67 3.51
N LYS A 146 19.52 -7.55 4.29
CA LYS A 146 20.47 -8.55 3.78
C LYS A 146 19.78 -9.62 2.94
N GLU A 147 18.64 -10.14 3.39
CA GLU A 147 17.86 -11.13 2.62
C GLU A 147 17.43 -10.56 1.27
N LYS A 148 16.91 -9.32 1.26
CA LYS A 148 16.56 -8.63 0.01
C LYS A 148 17.76 -8.43 -0.91
N TYR A 149 18.95 -8.19 -0.36
CA TYR A 149 20.18 -8.10 -1.16
C TYR A 149 20.54 -9.44 -1.79
N ILE A 150 20.41 -10.53 -1.03
CA ILE A 150 20.64 -11.89 -1.53
C ILE A 150 19.65 -12.18 -2.66
N ASP A 151 18.36 -11.94 -2.46
CA ASP A 151 17.32 -12.18 -3.47
C ASP A 151 17.52 -11.34 -4.74
N TYR A 152 18.03 -10.11 -4.58
CA TYR A 152 18.36 -9.22 -5.71
C TYR A 152 19.54 -9.75 -6.53
N ARG A 153 20.63 -10.18 -5.88
CA ARG A 153 21.86 -10.67 -6.52
C ARG A 153 21.69 -12.08 -7.07
N TYR A 154 21.08 -12.96 -6.29
CA TYR A 154 20.84 -14.38 -6.58
C TYR A 154 19.36 -14.56 -6.97
N SER A 155 18.94 -13.86 -8.03
CA SER A 155 17.56 -13.91 -8.50
C SER A 155 17.28 -15.18 -9.32
N PRO A 156 16.01 -15.63 -9.38
CA PRO A 156 15.64 -16.81 -10.17
C PRO A 156 16.06 -16.70 -11.63
N GLU A 157 15.94 -15.52 -12.23
CA GLU A 157 16.32 -15.22 -13.61
C GLU A 157 17.80 -15.51 -13.89
N VAL A 158 18.69 -15.14 -12.96
CA VAL A 158 20.14 -15.37 -13.09
C VAL A 158 20.45 -16.87 -12.98
N VAL A 159 19.83 -17.53 -12.00
CA VAL A 159 20.06 -18.95 -11.73
C VAL A 159 19.50 -19.81 -12.86
N GLU A 160 18.31 -19.51 -13.35
CA GLU A 160 17.67 -20.17 -14.50
C GLU A 160 18.52 -20.01 -15.76
N LYS A 161 19.01 -18.80 -16.04
CA LYS A 161 19.85 -18.54 -17.22
C LYS A 161 21.10 -19.44 -17.25
N MET A 162 21.70 -19.66 -16.09
CA MET A 162 22.92 -20.46 -15.92
C MET A 162 22.68 -21.96 -15.86
N THR A 163 21.64 -22.40 -15.15
CA THR A 163 21.39 -23.83 -14.87
C THR A 163 20.41 -24.47 -15.84
N LYS A 164 19.58 -23.66 -16.51
CA LYS A 164 18.42 -24.09 -17.32
C LYS A 164 17.37 -24.88 -16.54
N LEU A 165 17.41 -24.85 -15.21
CA LEU A 165 16.37 -25.42 -14.37
C LEU A 165 15.09 -24.59 -14.47
N GLN A 166 13.95 -25.27 -14.41
CA GLN A 166 12.62 -24.68 -14.38
C GLN A 166 11.96 -24.97 -13.04
N SER A 167 10.99 -24.16 -12.62
CA SER A 167 10.16 -24.50 -11.45
C SER A 167 9.43 -25.82 -11.70
N PRO A 168 9.33 -26.72 -10.71
CA PRO A 168 9.67 -26.55 -9.28
C PRO A 168 11.11 -26.94 -8.87
N GLU A 169 11.92 -27.46 -9.81
CA GLU A 169 13.30 -27.88 -9.49
C GLU A 169 14.21 -26.69 -9.19
N LEU A 170 14.01 -25.57 -9.89
CA LEU A 170 14.72 -24.32 -9.67
C LEU A 170 14.58 -23.83 -8.22
N ASP A 171 13.34 -23.81 -7.70
CA ASP A 171 13.04 -23.34 -6.34
C ASP A 171 13.74 -24.22 -5.28
N SER A 172 13.73 -25.54 -5.50
CA SER A 172 14.39 -26.50 -4.62
C SER A 172 15.92 -26.32 -4.64
N PHE A 173 16.49 -26.06 -5.83
CA PHE A 173 17.91 -25.76 -5.99
C PHE A 173 18.28 -24.45 -5.27
N MET A 174 17.53 -23.37 -5.50
CA MET A 174 17.79 -22.08 -4.89
C MET A 174 17.67 -22.10 -3.37
N LEU A 175 16.70 -22.85 -2.83
CA LEU A 175 16.54 -23.04 -1.39
C LEU A 175 17.73 -23.77 -0.78
N LYS A 176 18.23 -24.82 -1.45
CA LYS A 176 19.34 -25.64 -0.97
C LYS A 176 20.70 -24.93 -1.10
N TYR A 177 20.95 -24.23 -2.21
CA TYR A 177 22.22 -23.61 -2.55
C TYR A 177 22.14 -22.08 -2.46
N ARG A 178 21.64 -21.55 -1.33
CA ARG A 178 21.51 -20.11 -1.09
C ARG A 178 22.85 -19.53 -0.60
N PRO A 179 23.47 -18.58 -1.32
CA PRO A 179 24.72 -17.96 -0.89
C PRO A 179 24.52 -17.05 0.32
N THR A 180 25.58 -16.85 1.10
CA THR A 180 25.54 -15.94 2.26
C THR A 180 25.68 -14.48 1.84
N TYR A 181 25.13 -13.58 2.64
CA TYR A 181 25.29 -12.14 2.44
C TYR A 181 26.76 -11.70 2.36
N GLN A 182 27.64 -12.27 3.19
CA GLN A 182 29.06 -11.92 3.21
C GLN A 182 29.78 -12.28 1.92
N PHE A 183 29.49 -13.46 1.37
CA PHE A 183 29.99 -13.86 0.05
C PHE A 183 29.50 -12.88 -1.01
N LEU A 184 28.19 -12.62 -1.08
CA LEU A 184 27.62 -11.68 -2.06
C LEU A 184 28.03 -10.22 -1.85
N ASN A 185 28.55 -9.83 -0.69
CA ASN A 185 29.05 -8.47 -0.50
C ASN A 185 30.46 -8.28 -1.07
N SER A 186 31.25 -9.36 -1.18
CA SER A 186 32.63 -9.34 -1.67
C SER A 186 32.81 -9.91 -3.07
N ALA A 187 31.90 -10.80 -3.49
CA ALA A 187 31.92 -11.48 -4.77
C ALA A 187 31.65 -10.52 -5.94
N SER A 188 32.45 -10.63 -6.99
CA SER A 188 32.11 -10.05 -8.30
C SER A 188 30.91 -10.79 -8.94
N GLU A 189 30.43 -10.30 -10.07
CA GLU A 189 29.43 -11.02 -10.86
C GLU A 189 29.97 -12.38 -11.33
N TYR A 190 31.24 -12.43 -11.75
CA TYR A 190 31.89 -13.67 -12.17
C TYR A 190 31.94 -14.70 -11.04
N ASP A 191 32.30 -14.29 -9.82
CA ASP A 191 32.38 -15.20 -8.68
C ASP A 191 31.01 -15.81 -8.34
N LEU A 192 29.94 -15.02 -8.48
CA LEU A 192 28.57 -15.51 -8.31
C LEU A 192 28.21 -16.55 -9.38
N LEU A 193 28.54 -16.30 -10.65
CA LEU A 193 28.29 -17.25 -11.74
C LEU A 193 29.08 -18.54 -11.55
N LEU A 194 30.32 -18.45 -11.07
CA LEU A 194 31.15 -19.60 -10.74
C LEU A 194 30.54 -20.41 -9.58
N PHE A 195 30.08 -19.73 -8.52
CA PHE A 195 29.37 -20.35 -7.40
C PHE A 195 28.13 -21.11 -7.86
N ILE A 196 27.32 -20.51 -8.75
CA ILE A 196 26.13 -21.17 -9.32
C ILE A 196 26.52 -22.42 -10.09
N LYS A 197 27.56 -22.34 -10.93
CA LYS A 197 28.04 -23.47 -11.71
C LYS A 197 28.48 -24.63 -10.81
N GLN A 198 29.31 -24.36 -9.81
CA GLN A 198 29.81 -25.37 -8.87
C GLN A 198 28.67 -26.01 -8.07
N SER A 199 27.75 -25.18 -7.55
CA SER A 199 26.56 -25.65 -6.83
C SER A 199 25.68 -26.54 -7.71
N PHE A 200 25.54 -26.22 -9.00
CA PHE A 200 24.77 -27.01 -9.95
C PHE A 200 25.42 -28.36 -10.28
N GLU A 201 26.75 -28.41 -10.38
CA GLU A 201 27.49 -29.67 -10.54
C GLU A 201 27.30 -30.59 -9.32
N GLU A 202 27.36 -30.03 -8.11
CA GLU A 202 27.06 -30.77 -6.88
C GLU A 202 25.61 -31.24 -6.83
N TYR A 203 24.67 -30.39 -7.22
CA TYR A 203 23.25 -30.75 -7.29
C TYR A 203 23.03 -31.96 -8.21
N LYS A 204 23.62 -31.94 -9.41
CA LYS A 204 23.56 -33.08 -10.37
C LYS A 204 24.13 -34.37 -9.79
N LYS A 205 25.28 -34.31 -9.11
CA LYS A 205 25.88 -35.48 -8.44
C LYS A 205 24.93 -36.05 -7.38
N SER A 206 24.39 -35.18 -6.51
CA SER A 206 23.46 -35.60 -5.45
C SER A 206 22.14 -36.18 -5.97
N LYS A 207 21.72 -35.81 -7.20
CA LYS A 207 20.54 -36.35 -7.88
C LYS A 207 20.84 -37.69 -8.54
N ALA A 208 22.08 -37.95 -8.97
CA ALA A 208 22.51 -39.21 -9.58
C ALA A 208 22.77 -40.32 -8.56
N GLU A 209 23.08 -39.97 -7.30
CA GLU A 209 23.28 -40.91 -6.19
C GLU A 209 21.96 -41.38 -5.53
N LYS A 210 20.83 -40.80 -5.92
CA LYS A 210 19.47 -41.18 -5.47
C LYS A 210 18.75 -41.96 -6.56
#